data_AF-A0A0D2D935-F1
#
_entry.id   AF-A0A0D2D935-F1
#
_cell.length_a   1.000
_cell.length_b   1.000
_cell.length_c   1.000
_cell.angle_alpha   90.00
_cell.angle_beta   90.00
_cell.angle_gamma   90.00
#
_symmetry.space_group_name_H-M   'P 1'
#
loop_
_entity.id
_entity.type
_entity.pdbx_description
1 polymer ?
#
loop_
_entity_poly.entity_id
_entity_poly.type
_entity_poly.pdbx_seq_one_letter_code
_entity_poly.pdbx_strand_id
1 'polypeptide(L)'
;MRALHVDAELSPLVRREFTLVKPGSVNGHTVEGDDGSQDAHKIILRTQYSATTNRMLRVAVNGFMESLGVVLQVIEELDVDILQSRS
;
A
#
# COMPACT_ATOMS: atom_id res chain seq x y z
N MET A 1 5.13 5.76 4.53
CA MET A 1 5.93 4.50 4.48
C MET A 1 6.44 4.05 5.83
N ARG A 2 6.94 4.93 6.71
CA ARG A 2 7.44 4.51 8.04
C ARG A 2 6.37 3.79 8.87
N ALA A 3 5.12 4.26 8.85
CA ALA A 3 4.02 3.64 9.59
C ALA A 3 3.83 2.13 9.29
N LEU A 4 3.92 1.71 8.02
CA LEU A 4 3.75 0.30 7.62
C LEU A 4 5.01 -0.56 7.83
N HIS A 5 6.19 0.07 8.01
CA HIS A 5 7.47 -0.63 8.14
C HIS A 5 7.78 -1.05 9.59
N VAL A 6 7.11 -0.43 10.58
CA VAL A 6 7.35 -0.71 12.00
C VAL A 6 6.85 -2.10 12.40
N ASP A 7 5.84 -2.63 11.71
CA ASP A 7 5.38 -3.99 11.93
C ASP A 7 6.36 -4.99 11.31
N ALA A 8 7.28 -5.48 12.15
CA ALA A 8 8.11 -6.62 11.83
C ALA A 8 7.22 -7.83 11.52
N GLU A 9 7.51 -8.52 10.41
CA GLU A 9 6.83 -9.75 10.06
C GLU A 9 6.96 -10.77 11.21
N LEU A 10 5.84 -11.40 11.58
CA LEU A 10 5.74 -12.30 12.74
C LEU A 10 6.69 -13.51 12.65
N SER A 11 7.25 -13.78 11.47
CA SER A 11 8.18 -14.87 11.23
C SER A 11 9.32 -14.45 10.31
N PRO A 12 10.59 -14.85 10.60
CA PRO A 12 11.73 -14.59 9.72
C PRO A 12 11.65 -15.33 8.38
N LEU A 13 10.72 -16.28 8.24
CA LEU A 13 10.43 -17.00 7.00
C LEU A 13 9.46 -16.24 6.08
N VAL A 14 8.98 -15.07 6.50
CA VAL A 14 8.21 -14.15 5.67
C VAL A 14 9.06 -12.92 5.38
N ARG A 15 9.19 -12.58 4.10
CA ARG A 15 9.83 -11.36 3.64
C ARG A 15 8.80 -10.50 2.93
N ARG A 16 8.83 -9.21 3.25
CA ARG A 16 7.97 -8.19 2.67
C ARG A 16 8.78 -7.02 2.16
N GLU A 17 8.48 -6.57 0.96
CA GLU A 17 9.08 -5.40 0.34
C GLU A 17 8.00 -4.43 -0.16
N PHE A 18 8.21 -3.14 0.13
CA PHE A 18 7.32 -2.06 -0.29
C PHE A 18 7.99 -1.19 -1.33
N THR A 19 7.27 -0.89 -2.40
CA THR A 19 7.75 -0.04 -3.49
C THR A 19 6.63 0.84 -3.98
N LEU A 20 6.95 2.09 -4.28
CA LEU A 20 5.99 3.04 -4.82
C LEU A 20 6.12 3.08 -6.34
N VAL A 21 5.00 2.95 -7.05
CA VAL A 21 4.96 2.85 -8.50
C VAL A 21 4.04 3.92 -9.05
N LYS A 22 4.46 4.56 -10.15
CA LYS A 22 3.61 5.52 -10.86
C LYS A 22 2.56 4.77 -11.70
N PRO A 23 1.32 5.27 -11.78
CA PRO A 23 0.31 4.75 -12.70
C PRO A 23 0.87 4.89 -14.11
N GLY A 24 0.90 3.79 -14.86
CA GLY A 24 1.57 3.70 -16.16
C GLY A 24 2.79 2.77 -16.18
N SER A 25 3.26 2.28 -15.02
CA SER A 25 4.34 1.28 -14.94
C SER A 25 3.97 0.11 -14.02
N VAL A 26 2.88 -0.60 -14.30
CA VAL A 26 2.54 -1.83 -13.57
C VAL A 26 3.09 -3.02 -14.36
N ASN A 27 4.02 -3.78 -13.77
CA ASN A 27 4.64 -4.99 -14.35
C ASN A 27 5.34 -4.79 -15.71
N GLY A 28 5.94 -3.63 -15.95
CA GLY A 28 6.61 -3.32 -17.23
C GLY A 28 5.66 -3.24 -18.42
N HIS A 29 4.35 -3.31 -18.19
CA HIS A 29 3.33 -3.12 -19.22
C HIS A 29 2.76 -1.73 -19.05
N THR A 30 3.01 -0.87 -20.04
CA THR A 30 2.26 0.36 -20.24
C THR A 30 0.82 -0.05 -20.56
N VAL A 31 -0.04 -0.02 -19.55
CA VAL A 31 -1.48 -0.07 -19.81
C VAL A 31 -1.82 1.28 -20.41
N GLU A 32 -1.88 1.32 -21.74
CA GLU A 32 -2.54 2.39 -22.50
C GLU A 32 -4.03 2.32 -22.15
N GLY A 33 -4.36 2.80 -20.95
CA GLY A 33 -5.72 2.99 -20.48
C GLY A 33 -6.20 4.34 -20.95
N ASP A 34 -6.94 4.29 -22.05
CA ASP A 34 -7.82 5.31 -22.60
C ASP A 34 -8.81 5.85 -21.55
N ASP A 35 -8.39 6.81 -20.73
CA ASP A 35 -9.29 7.81 -20.12
C ASP A 35 -8.54 9.08 -19.70
N GLY A 36 -9.07 10.23 -20.08
CA GLY A 36 -8.41 11.52 -20.05
C GLY A 36 -8.15 12.10 -18.65
N SER A 37 -6.96 12.65 -18.47
CA SER A 37 -6.73 13.91 -17.74
C SER A 37 -6.97 14.01 -16.22
N GLN A 38 -6.96 12.93 -15.42
CA GLN A 38 -7.01 13.06 -13.93
C GLN A 38 -5.97 12.25 -13.12
N ASP A 39 -5.06 11.50 -13.76
CA ASP A 39 -4.23 10.51 -13.06
C ASP A 39 -2.83 10.95 -12.62
N ALA A 40 -2.51 12.25 -12.68
CA ALA A 40 -1.19 12.75 -12.28
C ALA A 40 -0.87 12.55 -10.77
N HIS A 41 -1.90 12.38 -9.94
CA HIS A 41 -1.76 12.20 -8.49
C HIS A 41 -1.98 10.78 -8.01
N LYS A 42 -2.28 9.83 -8.89
CA LYS A 42 -2.41 8.43 -8.48
C LYS A 42 -1.02 7.90 -8.11
N ILE A 43 -0.95 7.22 -6.98
CA ILE A 43 0.27 6.62 -6.45
C ILE A 43 -0.06 5.16 -6.12
N ILE A 44 0.65 4.20 -6.72
CA ILE A 44 0.42 2.78 -6.50
C ILE A 44 1.42 2.26 -5.47
N LEU A 45 0.93 1.77 -4.34
CA LEU A 45 1.73 1.04 -3.37
C LEU A 45 1.84 -0.43 -3.79
N ARG A 46 3.01 -0.85 -4.27
CA ARG A 46 3.31 -2.25 -4.58
C ARG A 46 3.94 -2.92 -3.38
N THR A 47 3.33 -4.00 -2.93
CA THR A 47 3.84 -4.83 -1.84
C THR A 47 4.13 -6.22 -2.37
N GLN A 48 5.37 -6.68 -2.21
CA GLN A 48 5.79 -8.02 -2.57
C GLN A 48 5.97 -8.86 -1.31
N TYR A 49 5.36 -10.04 -1.30
CA TYR A 49 5.47 -11.00 -0.21
C TYR A 49 6.12 -12.29 -0.69
N SER A 50 7.00 -12.84 0.13
CA SER A 50 7.57 -14.17 -0.03
C SER A 50 7.49 -14.91 1.31
N ALA A 51 6.92 -16.12 1.30
CA ALA A 51 6.79 -16.95 2.48
C ALA A 51 6.99 -18.42 2.13
N THR A 52 7.51 -19.22 3.07
CA THR A 52 7.79 -20.65 2.84
C THR A 52 6.53 -21.48 2.57
N THR A 53 5.39 -21.11 3.17
CA THR A 53 4.12 -21.82 2.97
C THR A 53 2.99 -20.84 2.70
N ASN A 54 1.98 -21.29 1.97
CA ASN A 54 0.74 -20.54 1.74
C ASN A 54 0.05 -20.14 3.04
N ARG A 55 0.17 -20.96 4.10
CA ARG A 55 -0.37 -20.65 5.43
C ARG A 55 0.30 -19.41 6.02
N MET A 56 1.63 -19.33 5.93
CA MET A 56 2.38 -18.18 6.41
C MET A 56 2.11 -16.94 5.59
N LEU A 57 2.06 -17.08 4.25
CA LEU A 57 1.69 -15.99 3.35
C LEU A 57 0.34 -15.38 3.74
N ARG A 58 -0.68 -16.22 3.98
CA ARG A 58 -2.00 -15.77 4.39
C ARG A 58 -1.99 -15.02 5.72
N VAL A 59 -1.29 -15.55 6.73
CA VAL A 59 -1.21 -14.90 8.05
C VAL A 59 -0.54 -13.53 7.94
N ALA A 60 0.58 -13.44 7.20
CA ALA A 60 1.30 -12.19 6.99
C ALA A 60 0.47 -11.15 6.22
N VAL A 61 -0.15 -11.57 5.11
CA VAL A 61 -0.97 -10.68 4.28
C VAL A 61 -2.20 -10.18 5.05
N ASN A 62 -2.86 -11.04 5.84
CA ASN A 62 -4.00 -10.62 6.66
C ASN A 62 -3.58 -9.56 7.70
N GLY A 63 -2.51 -9.84 8.47
CA GLY A 63 -2.02 -8.89 9.47
C GLY A 63 -1.58 -7.55 8.87
N PHE A 64 -0.99 -7.57 7.67
CA PHE A 64 -0.68 -6.35 6.94
C PHE A 64 -1.89 -5.57 6.46
N MET A 65 -2.93 -6.24 5.96
CA MET A 65 -4.14 -5.56 5.53
C MET A 65 -4.87 -4.92 6.73
N GLU A 66 -4.82 -5.56 7.90
CA GLU A 66 -5.32 -4.98 9.15
C GLU A 66 -4.55 -3.70 9.51
N SER A 67 -3.21 -3.73 9.50
CA SER A 67 -2.41 -2.53 9.79
C SER A 67 -2.53 -1.44 8.72
N LEU A 68 -2.65 -1.83 7.45
CA LEU A 68 -2.95 -0.91 6.36
C LEU A 68 -4.31 -0.23 6.55
N GLY A 69 -5.34 -0.97 6.98
CA GLY A 69 -6.66 -0.42 7.28
C GLY A 69 -6.60 0.67 8.35
N VAL A 70 -5.86 0.43 9.44
CA VAL A 70 -5.66 1.43 10.50
C VAL A 70 -4.95 2.69 9.96
N VAL A 71 -3.91 2.52 9.15
CA VAL A 71 -3.19 3.66 8.56
C VAL A 71 -4.10 4.45 7.63
N LEU A 72 -4.91 3.79 6.80
CA LEU A 72 -5.85 4.46 5.90
C LEU A 72 -6.95 5.20 6.68
N GLN A 73 -7.48 4.60 7.75
CA GLN A 73 -8.46 5.26 8.61
C GLN A 73 -7.89 6.54 9.25
N VAL A 74 -6.66 6.48 9.79
CA VAL A 74 -6.00 7.66 10.36
C VAL A 74 -5.75 8.72 9.28
N ILE A 75 -5.39 8.32 8.06
CA ILE A 75 -5.23 9.26 6.94
C ILE A 75 -6.57 9.92 6.59
N GLU A 76 -7.68 9.17 6.57
CA GLU A 76 -9.01 9.71 6.31
C GLU A 76 -9.42 10.73 7.38
N GLU A 77 -9.25 10.40 8.66
CA GLU A 77 -9.56 11.32 9.78
C GLU A 77 -8.72 12.61 9.71
N LEU A 78 -7.41 12.50 9.40
CA LEU A 78 -6.52 13.66 9.27
C LEU A 78 -6.77 14.49 8.00
N ASP A 79 -7.24 13.88 6.91
CA ASP A 79 -7.54 14.60 5.66
C ASP A 79 -8.77 15.52 5.83
N VAL A 80 -9.72 15.14 6.68
CA VAL A 80 -10.87 16.00 7.03
C VAL A 80 -10.42 17.31 7.71
N ASP A 81 -9.40 17.24 8.57
CA ASP A 81 -8.89 18.42 9.29
C ASP A 81 -8.22 19.44 8.35
N ILE A 82 -7.62 18.99 7.24
CA ILE A 82 -6.98 19.88 6.26
C ILE A 82 -8.02 20.70 5.48
N LEU A 83 -9.21 20.14 5.23
CA LEU A 83 -10.29 20.86 4.55
C LEU A 83 -10.93 21.94 5.44
N GLN A 84 -11.00 21.72 6.76
CA GLN A 84 -11.55 22.71 7.70
C GLN A 84 -10.56 23.86 7.97
N SER A 85 -9.26 23.62 7.90
CA SER A 85 -8.21 24.63 8.10
C SER A 85 -8.11 25.67 6.96
N ARG A 86 -8.85 25.51 5.86
CA ARG A 86 -8.73 26.35 4.65
C ARG A 86 -9.96 27.19 4.31
N SER A 87 -10.94 27.29 5.23
CA SER A 87 -12.07 28.23 5.15
C SER A 87 -11.89 29.38 6.14
#